data_AF-B8QCD6-F1
#
_entry.id   AF-B8QCD6-F1
#
_cell.length_a   1.000
_cell.length_b   1.000
_cell.length_c   1.000
_cell.angle_alpha   90.00
_cell.angle_beta   90.00
_cell.angle_gamma   90.00
#
_symmetry.space_group_name_H-M   'P 1'
#
loop_
_entity.id
_entity.type
_entity.pdbx_description
1 polymer ?
#
loop_
_entity_poly.entity_id
_entity_poly.type
_entity_poly.pdbx_seq_one_letter_code
_entity_poly.pdbx_strand_id
1 'polypeptide(L)'
;RREICLLSGLVFAAGLCAILGCILVLKYLAFDQAAYCLEGCQERRAFTKASRFIATNIDPTIDPCKDFYSFACGGWLRRHGIPEDKLIYGTIAAIGEQNEEKLQRLLQQPVRHPYRASAERKVKEFFRSCLDMREIDRLGAWPMLEVIEDCGGWDMGAL
;
A
#
# COMPACT_ATOMS: atom_id res chain seq x y z
N ARG A 1 21.17 -60.58 31.63
CA ARG A 1 20.60 -60.33 30.27
C ARG A 1 19.53 -59.22 30.29
N ARG A 2 18.53 -59.26 31.19
CA ARG A 2 17.51 -58.19 31.36
C ARG A 2 18.09 -56.81 31.70
N GLU A 3 19.06 -56.75 32.61
CA GLU A 3 19.64 -55.48 33.08
C GLU A 3 20.46 -54.76 32.01
N ILE A 4 21.15 -55.52 31.15
CA ILE A 4 21.92 -54.98 30.02
C ILE A 4 20.99 -54.36 28.97
N CYS A 5 19.83 -54.98 28.70
CA CYS A 5 18.83 -54.41 27.79
C CYS A 5 18.23 -53.11 28.36
N LEU A 6 17.95 -53.05 29.66
CA LEU A 6 17.42 -51.85 30.32
C LEU A 6 18.44 -50.70 30.29
N LEU A 7 19.71 -50.97 30.59
CA LEU A 7 20.77 -49.98 30.51
C LEU A 7 20.95 -49.47 29.07
N SER A 8 20.91 -50.36 28.07
CA SER A 8 20.99 -49.93 26.66
C SER A 8 19.82 -49.04 26.26
N GLY A 9 18.59 -49.39 26.65
CA GLY A 9 17.39 -48.60 26.36
C GLY A 9 17.40 -47.21 27.01
N LEU A 10 17.91 -47.10 28.24
CA LEU A 10 18.07 -45.83 28.93
C LEU A 10 19.09 -44.92 28.25
N VAL A 11 20.21 -45.49 27.77
CA VAL A 11 21.24 -44.73 27.04
C VAL A 11 20.69 -44.20 25.71
N PHE A 12 19.93 -45.02 24.97
CA PHE A 12 19.28 -44.57 23.73
C PHE A 12 18.22 -43.49 23.98
N ALA A 13 17.39 -43.65 25.01
CA ALA A 13 16.39 -42.65 25.38
C ALA A 13 17.02 -41.31 25.79
N ALA A 14 18.08 -41.35 26.61
CA ALA A 14 18.82 -40.16 27.00
C ALA A 14 19.49 -39.47 25.80
N GLY A 15 20.07 -40.25 24.87
CA GLY A 15 20.64 -39.74 23.63
C GLY A 15 19.60 -39.07 22.74
N LEU A 16 18.42 -39.68 22.56
CA LEU A 16 17.33 -39.08 21.78
C LEU A 16 16.80 -37.78 22.42
N CYS A 17 16.63 -37.75 23.74
CA CYS A 17 16.23 -36.54 24.45
C CYS A 17 17.26 -35.42 24.31
N ALA A 18 18.55 -35.73 24.38
CA ALA A 18 19.62 -34.76 24.17
C ALA A 18 19.61 -34.20 22.74
N ILE A 19 19.45 -35.07 21.72
CA ILE A 19 19.37 -34.65 20.32
C ILE A 19 18.14 -33.77 20.07
N LEU A 20 16.97 -34.16 20.57
CA LEU A 20 15.74 -33.37 20.45
C LEU A 20 15.86 -32.02 21.16
N GLY A 21 16.46 -32.00 22.36
CA GLY A 21 16.78 -30.77 23.08
C GLY A 21 17.73 -29.87 22.29
N CYS A 22 18.81 -30.41 21.73
CA CYS A 22 19.73 -29.68 20.87
C CYS A 22 19.05 -29.13 19.61
N ILE A 23 18.20 -29.91 18.95
CA ILE A 23 17.45 -29.46 17.77
C ILE A 23 16.48 -28.33 18.15
N LEU A 24 15.77 -28.43 19.27
CA LEU A 24 14.87 -27.40 19.76
C LEU A 24 15.61 -26.10 20.09
N VAL A 25 16.75 -26.19 20.78
CA VAL A 25 17.60 -25.04 21.10
C VAL A 25 18.17 -24.40 19.83
N LEU A 26 18.67 -25.19 18.88
CA LEU A 26 19.16 -24.70 17.60
C LEU A 26 18.05 -24.01 16.79
N LYS A 27 16.83 -24.57 16.79
CA LYS A 27 15.66 -23.94 16.16
C LYS A 27 15.27 -22.63 16.84
N TYR A 28 15.32 -22.58 18.17
CA TYR A 28 15.02 -21.38 18.94
C TYR A 28 16.04 -20.26 18.68
N LEU A 29 17.33 -20.57 18.76
CA LEU A 29 18.41 -19.62 18.47
C LEU A 29 18.39 -19.14 17.01
N ALA A 30 18.11 -20.04 16.05
CA ALA A 30 18.00 -19.67 14.65
C ALA A 30 16.77 -18.79 14.35
N PHE A 31 15.66 -19.02 15.04
CA PHE A 31 14.43 -18.22 14.90
C PHE A 31 14.63 -16.79 15.43
N ASP A 32 15.29 -16.65 16.58
CA ASP A 32 15.58 -15.36 17.20
C ASP A 32 16.54 -14.52 16.34
N GLN A 33 17.60 -15.15 15.82
CA GLN A 33 18.55 -14.51 14.89
C GLN A 33 17.87 -14.08 13.58
N ALA A 34 16.95 -14.88 13.05
CA ALA A 34 16.21 -14.57 11.82
C ALA A 34 15.24 -13.41 12.00
N ALA A 35 14.55 -13.34 13.16
CA ALA A 35 13.64 -12.24 13.50
C ALA A 35 14.41 -10.91 13.64
N TYR A 36 15.52 -10.90 14.37
CA TYR A 36 16.39 -9.72 14.53
C TYR A 36 16.97 -9.22 13.20
N CYS A 37 17.43 -10.13 12.35
CA CYS A 37 17.93 -9.77 11.02
C CYS A 37 16.83 -9.21 10.12
N LEU A 38 15.58 -9.69 10.23
CA LEU A 38 14.46 -9.20 9.42
C LEU A 38 14.12 -7.74 9.76
N GLU A 39 14.06 -7.43 11.06
CA GLU A 39 13.71 -6.11 11.56
C GLU A 39 14.79 -5.07 11.21
N GLY A 40 16.07 -5.38 11.48
CA GLY A 40 17.19 -4.51 11.10
C GLY A 40 17.39 -4.35 9.57
N CYS A 41 17.04 -5.37 8.77
CA CYS A 41 17.05 -5.26 7.32
C CYS A 41 15.93 -4.38 6.78
N GLN A 42 14.75 -4.44 7.40
CA GLN A 42 13.60 -3.62 7.02
C GLN A 42 13.88 -2.14 7.29
N GLU A 43 14.45 -1.82 8.45
CA GLU A 43 14.89 -0.46 8.78
C GLU A 43 15.95 0.06 7.79
N ARG A 44 17.03 -0.69 7.54
CA ARG A 44 18.06 -0.27 6.58
C ARG A 44 17.51 0.02 5.19
N ARG A 45 16.56 -0.80 4.71
CA ARG A 45 15.90 -0.58 3.41
C ARG A 45 15.06 0.69 3.41
N ALA A 46 14.30 0.94 4.49
CA ALA A 46 13.52 2.16 4.64
C ALA A 46 14.41 3.40 4.65
N PHE A 47 15.48 3.40 5.45
CA PHE A 47 16.45 4.50 5.51
C PHE A 47 17.15 4.74 4.17
N THR A 48 17.54 3.68 3.45
CA THR A 48 18.18 3.82 2.13
C THR A 48 17.23 4.45 1.11
N LYS A 49 15.95 4.06 1.12
CA LYS A 49 14.92 4.64 0.23
C LYS A 49 14.66 6.11 0.57
N ALA A 50 14.51 6.43 1.86
CA ALA A 50 14.29 7.80 2.32
C ALA A 50 15.50 8.70 1.99
N SER A 51 16.71 8.22 2.25
CA SER A 51 17.96 8.92 1.92
C SER A 51 18.06 9.21 0.42
N ARG A 52 17.77 8.22 -0.43
CA ARG A 52 17.75 8.42 -1.89
C ARG A 52 16.70 9.43 -2.31
N PHE A 53 15.49 9.35 -1.77
CA PHE A 53 14.42 10.30 -2.07
C PHE A 53 14.83 11.74 -1.72
N ILE A 54 15.37 11.96 -0.53
CA ILE A 54 15.87 13.26 -0.08
C ILE A 54 17.00 13.74 -1.01
N ALA A 55 18.00 12.90 -1.26
CA ALA A 55 19.15 13.24 -2.09
C ALA A 55 18.74 13.65 -3.51
N THR A 56 17.70 13.04 -4.08
CA THR A 56 17.21 13.42 -5.41
C THR A 56 16.49 14.78 -5.42
N ASN A 57 15.95 15.24 -4.30
CA ASN A 57 15.17 16.47 -4.24
C ASN A 57 16.02 17.70 -3.85
N ILE A 58 17.16 17.46 -3.20
CA ILE A 58 18.11 18.52 -2.83
C ILE A 58 18.77 19.14 -4.07
N ASP A 59 18.89 20.46 -4.04
CA ASP A 59 19.76 21.25 -4.89
C ASP A 59 20.97 21.78 -4.09
N PRO A 60 22.16 21.17 -4.22
CA PRO A 60 23.33 21.55 -3.44
C PRO A 60 23.97 22.86 -3.89
N THR A 61 23.48 23.48 -4.98
CA THR A 61 24.00 24.76 -5.48
C THR A 61 23.46 25.97 -4.72
N ILE A 62 22.42 25.77 -3.92
CA ILE A 62 21.75 26.81 -3.13
C ILE A 62 22.27 26.79 -1.69
N ASP A 63 22.59 27.97 -1.14
CA ASP A 63 22.94 28.09 0.28
C ASP A 63 21.69 27.82 1.16
N PRO A 64 21.67 26.75 1.98
CA PRO A 64 20.53 26.40 2.81
C PRO A 64 20.22 27.45 3.88
N CYS A 65 21.21 28.27 4.28
CA CYS A 65 21.02 29.35 5.25
C CYS A 65 20.32 30.58 4.64
N LYS A 66 20.20 30.64 3.31
CA LYS A 66 19.56 31.75 2.58
C LYS A 66 18.19 31.36 2.03
N ASP A 67 18.08 30.19 1.41
CA ASP A 67 16.83 29.67 0.88
C ASP A 67 16.77 28.15 1.05
N PHE A 68 16.27 27.73 2.21
CA PHE A 68 16.14 26.32 2.53
C PHE A 68 15.11 25.60 1.64
N TYR A 69 14.12 26.31 1.09
CA TYR A 69 13.10 25.70 0.23
C TYR A 69 13.71 25.30 -1.12
N SER A 70 14.41 26.23 -1.78
CA SER A 70 15.09 25.92 -3.04
C SER A 70 16.21 24.90 -2.85
N PHE A 71 16.95 24.96 -1.73
CA PHE A 71 17.92 23.91 -1.37
C PHE A 71 17.26 22.54 -1.20
N ALA A 72 16.18 22.42 -0.44
CA ALA A 72 15.59 21.11 -0.12
C ALA A 72 14.70 20.53 -1.25
N CYS A 73 14.08 21.39 -2.05
CA CYS A 73 13.07 21.01 -3.04
C CYS A 73 13.46 21.34 -4.49
N GLY A 74 14.52 22.11 -4.74
CA GLY A 74 14.88 22.59 -6.09
C GLY A 74 15.12 21.47 -7.10
N GLY A 75 15.65 20.32 -6.65
CA GLY A 75 15.78 19.13 -7.49
C GLY A 75 14.43 18.54 -7.90
N TRP A 76 13.43 18.57 -7.01
CA TRP A 76 12.07 18.11 -7.32
C TRP A 76 11.37 19.03 -8.31
N LEU A 77 11.44 20.36 -8.07
CA LEU A 77 10.82 21.38 -8.91
C LEU A 77 11.33 21.35 -10.37
N ARG A 78 12.63 21.09 -10.56
CA ARG A 78 13.20 20.93 -11.92
C ARG A 78 12.65 19.74 -12.70
N ARG A 79 12.22 18.68 -12.01
CA ARG A 79 11.73 17.45 -12.65
C ARG A 79 10.21 17.38 -12.73
N HIS A 80 9.50 18.18 -11.93
CA HIS A 80 8.04 18.13 -11.81
C HIS A 80 7.46 19.52 -12.02
N GLY A 81 7.18 19.85 -13.28
CA GLY A 81 6.34 21.00 -13.63
C GLY A 81 4.89 20.75 -13.19
N ILE A 82 4.11 21.83 -13.09
CA ILE A 82 2.68 21.73 -12.81
C ILE A 82 1.99 21.22 -14.09
N PRO A 83 1.31 20.05 -14.04
CA PRO A 83 0.53 19.55 -15.18
C PRO A 83 -0.62 20.50 -15.57
N GLU A 84 -1.06 20.48 -16.83
CA GLU A 84 -2.09 21.39 -17.35
C GLU A 84 -3.46 21.25 -16.65
N ASP A 85 -3.75 20.07 -16.13
CA ASP A 85 -4.98 19.75 -15.39
C ASP A 85 -4.93 20.19 -13.92
N LYS A 86 -3.84 20.83 -13.47
CA LYS A 86 -3.60 21.14 -12.05
C LYS A 86 -3.21 22.59 -11.83
N LEU A 87 -3.73 23.16 -10.74
CA LEU A 87 -3.32 24.49 -10.27
C LEU A 87 -2.10 24.43 -9.35
N ILE A 88 -1.94 23.32 -8.62
CA ILE A 88 -0.86 23.12 -7.64
C ILE A 88 -0.36 21.69 -7.80
N TYR A 89 0.97 21.52 -7.84
CA TYR A 89 1.59 20.21 -7.91
C TYR A 89 2.76 20.11 -6.93
N GLY A 90 2.73 19.07 -6.12
CA GLY A 90 3.68 18.83 -5.04
C GLY A 90 3.78 17.34 -4.73
N THR A 91 4.66 16.98 -3.81
CA THR A 91 4.90 15.58 -3.43
C THR A 91 3.63 14.83 -3.02
N ILE A 92 2.71 15.47 -2.29
CA ILE A 92 1.45 14.83 -1.86
C ILE A 92 0.55 14.52 -3.07
N ALA A 93 0.46 15.44 -4.02
CA ALA A 93 -0.30 15.22 -5.26
C ALA A 93 0.30 14.07 -6.08
N ALA A 94 1.63 14.03 -6.23
CA ALA A 94 2.33 12.94 -6.92
C ALA A 94 2.13 11.57 -6.23
N ILE A 95 2.10 11.54 -4.89
CA ILE A 95 1.76 10.32 -4.13
C ILE A 95 0.30 9.92 -4.37
N GLY A 96 -0.61 10.89 -4.40
CA GLY A 96 -2.02 10.70 -4.72
C GLY A 96 -2.21 10.01 -6.07
N GLU A 97 -1.57 10.52 -7.12
CA GLU A 97 -1.62 9.94 -8.47
C GLU A 97 -1.09 8.49 -8.51
N GLN A 98 0.04 8.23 -7.85
CA GLN A 98 0.59 6.86 -7.77
C GLN A 98 -0.36 5.90 -7.03
N ASN A 99 -1.11 6.40 -6.04
CA ASN A 99 -2.09 5.60 -5.32
C ASN A 99 -3.34 5.39 -6.16
N GLU A 100 -3.82 6.43 -6.86
CA GLU A 100 -4.94 6.35 -7.79
C GLU A 100 -4.68 5.32 -8.88
N GLU A 101 -3.49 5.34 -9.49
CA GLU A 101 -3.11 4.35 -10.51
C GLU A 101 -3.16 2.91 -9.96
N LYS A 102 -2.68 2.70 -8.73
CA LYS A 102 -2.76 1.38 -8.07
C LYS A 102 -4.20 0.98 -7.78
N LEU A 103 -5.01 1.90 -7.25
CA LEU A 103 -6.42 1.67 -6.96
C LEU A 103 -7.19 1.33 -8.24
N GLN A 104 -6.96 2.07 -9.33
CA GLN A 104 -7.56 1.81 -10.62
C GLN A 104 -7.24 0.39 -11.11
N ARG A 105 -5.97 -0.04 -11.04
CA ARG A 105 -5.58 -1.43 -11.36
C ARG A 105 -6.30 -2.46 -10.49
N LEU A 106 -6.44 -2.20 -9.18
CA LEU A 106 -7.15 -3.10 -8.26
C LEU A 106 -8.64 -3.21 -8.58
N LEU A 107 -9.28 -2.08 -8.92
CA LEU A 107 -10.71 -2.03 -9.26
C LEU A 107 -11.02 -2.70 -10.60
N GLN A 108 -10.10 -2.67 -11.55
CA GLN A 108 -10.23 -3.34 -12.85
C GLN A 108 -10.06 -4.87 -12.77
N GLN A 109 -9.42 -5.39 -11.72
CA GLN A 109 -9.28 -6.84 -11.55
C GLN A 109 -10.64 -7.55 -11.37
N PRO A 110 -10.77 -8.83 -11.79
CA PRO A 110 -11.96 -9.63 -11.55
C PRO A 110 -12.36 -9.64 -10.07
N VAL A 111 -13.66 -9.72 -9.80
CA VAL A 111 -14.19 -9.84 -8.44
C VAL A 111 -13.78 -11.20 -7.89
N ARG A 112 -13.05 -11.23 -6.78
CA ARG A 112 -12.63 -12.50 -6.14
C ARG A 112 -13.75 -13.11 -5.31
N HIS A 113 -14.60 -12.27 -4.73
CA HIS A 113 -15.69 -12.66 -3.85
C HIS A 113 -17.05 -12.26 -4.45
N PRO A 114 -17.67 -13.10 -5.31
CA PRO A 114 -18.79 -12.69 -6.17
C PRO A 114 -20.18 -12.60 -5.48
N TYR A 115 -20.26 -12.84 -4.17
CA TYR A 115 -21.54 -12.75 -3.44
C TYR A 115 -22.05 -11.31 -3.37
N ARG A 116 -23.37 -11.10 -3.46
CA ARG A 116 -24.00 -9.75 -3.57
C ARG A 116 -23.64 -8.80 -2.41
N ALA A 117 -23.47 -9.32 -1.20
CA ALA A 117 -23.13 -8.49 -0.04
C ALA A 117 -21.65 -8.06 0.01
N SER A 118 -20.80 -8.55 -0.90
CA SER A 118 -19.35 -8.30 -0.92
C SER A 118 -19.04 -6.82 -1.14
N ALA A 119 -18.26 -6.24 -0.23
CA ALA A 119 -17.75 -4.88 -0.39
C ALA A 119 -16.86 -4.75 -1.64
N GLU A 120 -16.04 -5.77 -1.94
CA GLU A 120 -15.20 -5.81 -3.14
C GLU A 120 -16.06 -5.78 -4.41
N ARG A 121 -17.16 -6.54 -4.43
CA ARG A 121 -18.07 -6.57 -5.57
C ARG A 121 -18.73 -5.21 -5.78
N LYS A 122 -19.32 -4.65 -4.72
CA LYS A 122 -20.04 -3.37 -4.77
C LYS A 122 -19.14 -2.23 -5.26
N VAL A 123 -17.93 -2.09 -4.71
CA VAL A 123 -17.02 -1.01 -5.10
C VAL A 123 -16.55 -1.15 -6.56
N LYS A 124 -16.33 -2.38 -7.04
CA LYS A 124 -15.94 -2.64 -8.44
C LYS A 124 -17.10 -2.42 -9.41
N GLU A 125 -18.32 -2.82 -9.05
CA GLU A 125 -19.53 -2.54 -9.85
C GLU A 125 -19.80 -1.03 -9.92
N PHE A 126 -19.70 -0.32 -8.79
CA PHE A 126 -19.83 1.14 -8.73
C PHE A 126 -18.76 1.86 -9.56
N PHE A 127 -17.50 1.39 -9.50
CA PHE A 127 -16.44 1.93 -10.35
C PHE A 127 -16.75 1.74 -11.84
N ARG A 128 -17.29 0.57 -12.24
CA ARG A 128 -17.69 0.32 -13.63
C ARG A 128 -18.86 1.19 -14.07
N SER A 129 -19.85 1.43 -13.22
CA SER A 129 -20.98 2.31 -13.58
C SER A 129 -20.53 3.76 -13.81
N CYS A 130 -19.49 4.22 -13.11
CA CYS A 130 -18.90 5.54 -13.34
C CYS A 130 -18.19 5.64 -14.70
N LEU A 131 -17.65 4.53 -15.21
CA LEU A 131 -16.92 4.51 -16.49
C LEU A 131 -17.83 4.21 -17.71
N ASP A 132 -19.07 3.78 -17.50
CA ASP A 132 -19.99 3.43 -18.58
C ASP A 132 -20.66 4.68 -19.18
N MET A 133 -19.88 5.42 -19.98
CA MET A 133 -20.35 6.62 -20.65
C MET A 133 -21.57 6.36 -21.54
N ARG A 134 -21.73 5.15 -22.08
CA ARG A 134 -22.89 4.83 -22.94
C ARG A 134 -24.18 4.84 -22.15
N GLU A 135 -24.18 4.24 -20.96
CA GLU A 135 -25.36 4.23 -20.10
C GLU A 135 -25.65 5.63 -19.52
N ILE A 136 -24.60 6.37 -19.16
CA ILE A 136 -24.71 7.78 -18.72
C ILE A 136 -25.37 8.62 -19.82
N ASP A 137 -24.87 8.54 -21.06
CA ASP A 137 -25.41 9.30 -22.20
C ASP A 137 -26.85 8.87 -22.55
N ARG A 138 -27.16 7.57 -22.43
CA ARG A 138 -28.51 7.03 -22.67
C ARG A 138 -29.53 7.57 -21.66
N LEU A 139 -29.15 7.67 -20.39
CA LEU A 139 -30.00 8.20 -19.33
C LEU A 139 -30.13 9.73 -19.41
N GLY A 140 -29.07 10.42 -19.83
CA GLY A 140 -29.05 11.87 -19.92
C GLY A 140 -29.38 12.53 -18.57
N ALA A 141 -30.19 13.59 -18.60
CA ALA A 141 -30.56 14.34 -17.39
C ALA A 141 -31.64 13.66 -16.53
N TRP A 142 -32.28 12.58 -17.01
CA TRP A 142 -33.45 11.99 -16.35
C TRP A 142 -33.25 11.66 -14.87
N PRO A 143 -32.16 10.98 -14.46
CA PRO A 143 -31.95 10.65 -13.04
C PRO A 143 -31.88 11.90 -12.15
N MET A 144 -31.38 13.01 -12.67
CA MET A 144 -31.30 14.27 -11.92
C MET A 144 -32.66 14.98 -11.87
N LEU A 145 -33.45 14.93 -12.95
CA LEU A 145 -34.79 15.52 -12.98
C LEU A 145 -35.73 14.85 -11.99
N GLU A 146 -35.69 13.51 -11.88
CA GLU A 146 -36.46 12.75 -10.88
C GLU A 146 -36.12 13.21 -9.45
N VAL A 147 -34.83 13.37 -9.13
CA VAL A 147 -34.39 13.87 -7.83
C VAL A 147 -34.87 15.31 -7.59
N ILE A 148 -34.81 16.18 -8.61
CA ILE A 148 -35.27 17.57 -8.48
C ILE A 148 -36.78 17.61 -8.20
N GLU A 149 -37.57 16.81 -8.91
CA GLU A 149 -39.02 16.71 -8.69
C GLU A 149 -39.35 16.20 -7.29
N ASP A 150 -38.67 15.14 -6.84
CA ASP A 150 -38.80 14.60 -5.47
C ASP A 150 -38.42 15.64 -4.40
N CYS A 151 -37.50 16.56 -4.70
CA CYS A 151 -37.08 17.63 -3.79
C CYS A 151 -38.01 18.87 -3.82
N GLY A 152 -39.12 18.83 -4.55
CA GLY A 152 -40.07 19.95 -4.64
C GLY A 152 -39.91 20.84 -5.88
N GLY A 153 -39.13 20.39 -6.86
CA GLY A 153 -38.91 21.09 -8.12
C GLY A 153 -37.87 22.20 -8.05
N TRP A 154 -37.48 22.70 -9.23
CA TRP A 154 -36.63 23.87 -9.38
C TRP A 154 -37.37 24.92 -10.21
N ASP A 155 -37.83 25.99 -9.58
CA ASP A 155 -38.41 27.13 -10.28
C ASP A 155 -37.29 27.98 -10.93
N MET A 156 -37.19 27.88 -12.25
CA MET A 156 -36.28 28.69 -13.07
C MET A 156 -36.92 30.01 -13.52
N GLY A 157 -38.14 30.33 -13.06
CA GLY A 157 -38.93 31.49 -13.47
C GLY A 157 -38.54 32.85 -12.87
N ALA A 158 -37.39 32.95 -12.19
CA ALA A 158 -36.90 34.18 -11.56
C ALA A 158 -35.64 34.79 -12.23
N LEU A 159 -35.42 34.52 -13.52
CA LEU A 159 -34.42 35.17 -14.36
C LEU A 159 -35.06 36.16 -15.34
#